data_AF-A0A3B0WE62-F1
#
_entry.id   AF-A0A3B0WE62-F1
#
_cell.length_a   1.000
_cell.length_b   1.000
_cell.length_c   1.000
_cell.angle_alpha   90.00
_cell.angle_beta   90.00
_cell.angle_gamma   90.00
#
_symmetry.space_group_name_H-M   'P 1'
#
loop_
_entity.id
_entity.type
_entity.pdbx_description
1 polymer ?
#
loop_
_entity_poly.entity_id
_entity_poly.type
_entity_poly.pdbx_seq_one_letter_code
_entity_poly.pdbx_strand_id
1 'polypeptide(L)'
;MNSVLENSKIERRETKSNIADLFDNVRFVLLLLITLVFLLPAMVHANGLFDFQMKLAKKGNAEAEYKVGEMYETGFGVKQDMVEATNWITKSASQGHETARFKLLYWDLEKNGVTASNKKNLEELKVKAKEGNPQAQFYVGKMQANGVGLKQDYNKAINWLNKAAFVGILEAERELTVVRESKQRAALAKRRAEEKRRAQLKVKQERERQAKLEQQEKLQVQKQAEAKARAAEVTRQNDAASAAAAAKLKENKEVATEKAKQASILTRKKADAKRREAQKQALIKQRGEKEKKRKTQFESDPCSGKSARFLSTCR
;
A
#
# COMPACT_ATOMS: atom_id res chain seq x y z
N MET A 1 112.36 -9.57 7.23
CA MET A 1 111.79 -10.16 6.00
C MET A 1 110.29 -10.45 6.09
N ASN A 2 109.71 -10.77 7.25
CA ASN A 2 108.28 -11.08 7.35
C ASN A 2 107.31 -9.88 7.21
N SER A 3 107.70 -8.65 7.61
CA SER A 3 106.80 -7.47 7.53
C SER A 3 106.54 -6.98 6.11
N VAL A 4 107.50 -7.12 5.20
CA VAL A 4 107.37 -6.67 3.79
C VAL A 4 106.43 -7.60 3.00
N LEU A 5 106.45 -8.90 3.31
CA LEU A 5 105.56 -9.89 2.69
C LEU A 5 104.11 -9.75 3.17
N GLU A 6 103.89 -9.36 4.44
CA GLU A 6 102.56 -9.10 4.99
C GLU A 6 101.93 -7.83 4.41
N ASN A 7 102.67 -6.72 4.36
CA ASN A 7 102.16 -5.46 3.77
C ASN A 7 101.79 -5.62 2.28
N SER A 8 102.61 -6.35 1.50
CA SER A 8 102.31 -6.60 0.09
C SER A 8 101.09 -7.52 -0.17
N LYS A 9 100.65 -8.29 0.85
CA LYS A 9 99.45 -9.13 0.79
C LYS A 9 98.20 -8.36 1.20
N ILE A 10 98.32 -7.41 2.13
CA ILE A 10 97.23 -6.54 2.57
C ILE A 10 96.85 -5.55 1.46
N GLU A 11 97.81 -4.84 0.86
CA GLU A 11 97.56 -3.92 -0.27
C GLU A 11 96.95 -4.64 -1.49
N ARG A 12 97.38 -5.89 -1.76
CA ARG A 12 96.79 -6.73 -2.83
C ARG A 12 95.39 -7.25 -2.53
N ARG A 13 94.99 -7.32 -1.26
CA ARG A 13 93.61 -7.69 -0.87
C ARG A 13 92.68 -6.48 -0.92
N GLU A 14 93.13 -5.31 -0.46
CA GLU A 14 92.34 -4.07 -0.51
C GLU A 14 92.08 -3.60 -1.95
N THR A 15 93.08 -3.67 -2.84
CA THR A 15 92.90 -3.34 -4.26
C THR A 15 91.93 -4.28 -4.98
N LYS A 16 91.94 -5.58 -4.66
CA LYS A 16 90.97 -6.54 -5.23
C LYS A 16 89.54 -6.32 -4.72
N SER A 17 89.36 -5.94 -3.45
CA SER A 17 88.05 -5.60 -2.88
C SER A 17 87.46 -4.36 -3.57
N ASN A 18 88.25 -3.29 -3.67
CA ASN A 18 87.80 -2.03 -4.26
C ASN A 18 87.46 -2.16 -5.76
N ILE A 19 88.17 -3.02 -6.51
CA ILE A 19 87.87 -3.28 -7.92
C ILE A 19 86.60 -4.13 -8.06
N ALA A 20 86.37 -5.13 -7.21
CA ALA A 20 85.15 -5.93 -7.22
C ALA A 20 83.90 -5.10 -6.89
N ASP A 21 83.99 -4.24 -5.87
CA ASP A 21 82.90 -3.32 -5.50
C ASP A 21 82.64 -2.27 -6.60
N LEU A 22 83.68 -1.83 -7.31
CA LEU A 22 83.54 -0.93 -8.46
C LEU A 22 82.80 -1.62 -9.62
N PHE A 23 83.11 -2.89 -9.92
CA PHE A 23 82.42 -3.65 -10.96
C PHE A 23 80.96 -3.92 -10.62
N ASP A 24 80.63 -4.26 -9.37
CA ASP A 24 79.25 -4.48 -8.96
C ASP A 24 78.44 -3.18 -8.97
N ASN A 25 79.01 -2.06 -8.54
CA ASN A 25 78.35 -0.75 -8.63
C ASN A 25 78.15 -0.30 -10.08
N VAL A 26 79.15 -0.48 -10.96
CA VAL A 26 79.02 -0.17 -12.39
C VAL A 26 77.99 -1.09 -13.05
N ARG A 27 77.96 -2.37 -12.71
CA ARG A 27 76.96 -3.32 -13.20
C ARG A 27 75.56 -2.97 -12.70
N PHE A 28 75.42 -2.55 -11.44
CA PHE A 28 74.14 -2.13 -10.88
C PHE A 28 73.63 -0.86 -11.56
N VAL A 29 74.49 0.16 -11.73
CA VAL A 29 74.15 1.41 -12.44
C VAL A 29 73.83 1.14 -13.91
N LEU A 30 74.57 0.25 -14.58
CA LEU A 30 74.30 -0.13 -15.96
C LEU A 30 72.96 -0.86 -16.09
N LEU A 31 72.64 -1.78 -15.17
CA LEU A 31 71.34 -2.45 -15.13
C LEU A 31 70.20 -1.49 -14.79
N LEU A 32 70.42 -0.52 -13.90
CA LEU A 32 69.48 0.56 -13.62
C LEU A 32 69.24 1.45 -14.84
N LEU A 33 70.30 1.81 -15.58
CA LEU A 33 70.19 2.61 -16.80
C LEU A 33 69.51 1.84 -17.93
N ILE A 34 69.83 0.55 -18.10
CA ILE A 34 69.17 -0.31 -19.10
C ILE A 34 67.69 -0.45 -18.77
N THR A 35 67.34 -0.75 -17.51
CA THR A 35 65.92 -0.83 -17.10
C THR A 35 65.20 0.51 -17.26
N LEU A 36 65.86 1.65 -16.97
CA LEU A 36 65.31 2.99 -17.20
C LEU A 36 65.07 3.24 -18.70
N VAL A 37 66.01 2.86 -19.57
CA VAL A 37 65.90 3.01 -21.04
C VAL A 37 64.81 2.11 -21.63
N PHE A 38 64.51 0.96 -21.02
CA PHE A 38 63.38 0.11 -21.44
C PHE A 38 62.03 0.55 -20.81
N LEU A 39 62.02 1.19 -19.65
CA LEU A 39 60.82 1.72 -18.99
C LEU A 39 60.38 3.11 -19.53
N LEU A 40 61.33 3.96 -19.94
CA LEU A 40 61.05 5.31 -20.44
C LEU A 40 60.21 5.35 -21.74
N PRO A 41 60.45 4.48 -22.75
CA PRO A 41 59.63 4.42 -23.93
C PRO A 41 58.19 4.05 -23.59
N ALA A 42 57.96 3.11 -22.65
CA ALA A 42 56.61 2.65 -22.32
C ALA A 42 55.68 3.78 -21.80
N MET A 43 56.24 4.84 -21.20
CA MET A 43 55.45 5.98 -20.70
C MET A 43 55.05 7.01 -21.78
N VAL A 44 55.69 7.03 -22.96
CA VAL A 44 55.42 8.04 -24.00
C VAL A 44 54.35 7.60 -25.02
N HIS A 45 53.93 6.33 -25.01
CA HIS A 45 53.07 5.77 -26.07
C HIS A 45 51.55 5.85 -25.85
N ALA A 46 51.06 6.41 -24.75
CA ALA A 46 49.61 6.51 -24.52
C ALA A 46 48.90 7.52 -25.44
N ASN A 47 49.59 8.59 -25.86
CA ASN A 47 49.03 9.63 -26.74
C ASN A 47 49.29 9.36 -28.24
N GLY A 48 50.14 8.39 -28.57
CA GLY A 48 50.60 8.15 -29.93
C GLY A 48 49.50 7.65 -30.88
N LEU A 49 48.50 6.92 -30.38
CA LEU A 49 47.42 6.40 -31.24
C LEU A 49 46.51 7.52 -31.75
N PHE A 50 46.11 8.44 -30.87
CA PHE A 50 45.30 9.58 -31.27
C PHE A 50 46.07 10.46 -32.27
N ASP A 51 47.32 10.79 -31.96
CA ASP A 51 48.17 11.59 -32.86
C ASP A 51 48.37 10.93 -34.23
N PHE A 52 48.54 9.61 -34.26
CA PHE A 52 48.65 8.85 -35.50
C PHE A 52 47.36 8.89 -36.32
N GLN A 53 46.21 8.61 -35.70
CA GLN A 53 44.92 8.67 -36.38
C GLN A 53 44.60 10.09 -36.85
N MET A 54 44.89 11.11 -36.03
CA MET A 54 44.72 12.51 -36.37
C MET A 54 45.57 12.92 -37.59
N LYS A 55 46.82 12.45 -37.68
CA LYS A 55 47.66 12.68 -38.87
C LYS A 55 47.05 12.06 -40.14
N LEU A 56 46.48 10.86 -40.06
CA LEU A 56 45.82 10.21 -41.18
C LEU A 56 44.48 10.88 -41.56
N ALA A 57 43.69 11.27 -40.55
CA ALA A 57 42.43 11.98 -40.74
C ALA A 57 42.63 13.34 -41.41
N LYS A 58 43.70 14.07 -41.05
CA LYS A 58 44.09 15.33 -41.71
C LYS A 58 44.50 15.13 -43.18
N LYS A 59 44.98 13.95 -43.54
CA LYS A 59 45.25 13.56 -44.94
C LYS A 59 44.00 13.09 -45.70
N GLY A 60 42.83 13.14 -45.07
CA GLY A 60 41.55 12.77 -45.68
C GLY A 60 41.24 11.26 -45.65
N ASN A 61 41.93 10.46 -44.83
CA ASN A 61 41.58 9.04 -44.70
C ASN A 61 40.26 8.89 -43.93
N ALA A 62 39.20 8.44 -44.61
CA ALA A 62 37.85 8.35 -44.04
C ALA A 62 37.72 7.40 -42.84
N GLU A 63 38.47 6.29 -42.81
CA GLU A 63 38.52 5.37 -41.67
C GLU A 63 39.16 6.05 -40.45
N ALA A 64 40.29 6.75 -40.66
CA ALA A 64 40.96 7.48 -39.60
C ALA A 64 40.09 8.63 -39.08
N GLU A 65 39.35 9.33 -39.94
CA GLU A 65 38.37 10.34 -39.52
C GLU A 65 37.28 9.72 -38.64
N TYR A 66 36.76 8.54 -39.02
CA TYR A 66 35.81 7.81 -38.17
C TYR A 66 36.43 7.47 -36.81
N LYS A 67 37.65 6.92 -36.79
CA LYS A 67 38.36 6.54 -35.55
C LYS A 67 38.67 7.72 -34.65
N VAL A 68 39.10 8.85 -35.19
CA VAL A 68 39.26 10.11 -34.44
C VAL A 68 37.94 10.54 -33.83
N GLY A 69 36.85 10.43 -34.58
CA GLY A 69 35.51 10.70 -34.05
C GLY A 69 35.10 9.75 -32.92
N GLU A 70 35.42 8.45 -33.00
CA GLU A 70 35.20 7.49 -31.90
C GLU A 70 36.04 7.83 -30.65
N MET A 71 37.27 8.30 -30.85
CA MET A 71 38.14 8.73 -29.75
C MET A 71 37.58 9.96 -29.03
N TYR A 72 37.07 10.95 -29.77
CA TYR A 72 36.37 12.08 -29.18
C TYR A 72 35.04 11.70 -28.51
N GLU A 73 34.29 10.75 -29.06
CA GLU A 73 33.04 10.26 -28.45
C GLU A 73 33.30 9.56 -27.12
N THR A 74 34.35 8.72 -27.05
CA THR A 74 34.66 7.88 -25.88
C THR A 74 35.60 8.55 -24.89
N GLY A 75 36.33 9.59 -25.31
CA GLY A 75 37.42 10.18 -24.54
C GLY A 75 38.69 9.31 -24.50
N PHE A 76 38.88 8.41 -25.46
CA PHE A 76 40.05 7.53 -25.50
C PHE A 76 41.26 8.26 -26.09
N GLY A 77 42.27 8.56 -25.26
CA GLY A 77 43.50 9.26 -25.68
C GLY A 77 43.32 10.76 -25.96
N VAL A 78 42.10 11.29 -25.82
CA VAL A 78 41.74 12.70 -25.97
C VAL A 78 40.60 13.04 -25.03
N LYS A 79 40.43 14.32 -24.65
CA LYS A 79 39.25 14.74 -23.88
C LYS A 79 37.98 14.46 -24.68
N GLN A 80 36.99 13.88 -24.03
CA GLN A 80 35.69 13.61 -24.65
C GLN A 80 35.05 14.91 -25.14
N ASP A 81 34.62 14.92 -26.40
CA ASP A 81 33.95 16.05 -27.04
C ASP A 81 32.98 15.54 -28.12
N MET A 82 31.68 15.63 -27.85
CA MET A 82 30.64 15.15 -28.76
C MET A 82 30.49 16.02 -30.02
N VAL A 83 30.87 17.30 -29.96
CA VAL A 83 30.82 18.20 -31.12
C VAL A 83 31.91 17.81 -32.11
N GLU A 84 33.14 17.65 -31.63
CA GLU A 84 34.25 17.15 -32.45
C GLU A 84 33.95 15.74 -32.98
N ALA A 85 33.44 14.84 -32.15
CA ALA A 85 33.06 13.50 -32.59
C ALA A 85 32.08 13.54 -33.77
N THR A 86 31.03 14.38 -33.66
CA THR A 86 30.03 14.55 -34.71
C THR A 86 30.64 15.14 -35.98
N ASN A 87 31.52 16.13 -35.87
CA ASN A 87 32.18 16.75 -37.01
C ASN A 87 33.05 15.73 -37.78
N TRP A 88 33.89 14.97 -37.08
CA TRP A 88 34.78 13.98 -37.70
C TRP A 88 34.00 12.80 -38.31
N ILE A 89 32.97 12.29 -37.62
CA ILE A 89 32.13 11.21 -38.15
C ILE A 89 31.30 11.69 -39.34
N THR A 90 30.80 12.93 -39.33
CA THR A 90 30.10 13.52 -40.48
C THR A 90 31.02 13.66 -41.67
N LYS A 91 32.26 14.10 -41.46
CA LYS A 91 33.27 14.18 -42.51
C LYS A 91 33.55 12.81 -43.11
N SER A 92 33.78 11.79 -42.28
CA SER A 92 33.96 10.40 -42.72
C SER A 92 32.75 9.88 -43.52
N ALA A 93 31.54 10.11 -43.03
CA ALA A 93 30.30 9.71 -43.68
C ALA A 93 30.10 10.40 -45.04
N SER A 94 30.49 11.67 -45.18
CA SER A 94 30.41 12.42 -46.43
C SER A 94 31.32 11.86 -47.52
N GLN A 95 32.40 11.16 -47.13
CA GLN A 95 33.30 10.43 -48.02
C GLN A 95 32.79 9.02 -48.36
N GLY A 96 31.59 8.66 -47.92
CA GLY A 96 30.98 7.36 -48.20
C GLY A 96 31.29 6.26 -47.18
N HIS A 97 31.93 6.59 -46.05
CA HIS A 97 32.21 5.61 -45.01
C HIS A 97 30.92 5.07 -44.36
N GLU A 98 30.60 3.80 -44.63
CA GLU A 98 29.29 3.22 -44.27
C GLU A 98 29.05 3.17 -42.75
N THR A 99 30.06 2.76 -41.98
CA THR A 99 29.94 2.67 -40.52
C THR A 99 29.68 4.04 -39.89
N ALA A 100 30.28 5.09 -40.45
CA ALA A 100 30.03 6.47 -40.02
C ALA A 100 28.59 6.88 -40.33
N ARG A 101 28.09 6.57 -41.54
CA ARG A 101 26.68 6.81 -41.93
C ARG A 101 25.71 6.10 -40.99
N PHE A 102 25.96 4.84 -40.64
CA PHE A 102 25.11 4.08 -39.72
C PHE A 102 25.13 4.65 -38.31
N LYS A 103 26.28 5.14 -37.84
CA LYS A 103 26.41 5.79 -36.53
C LYS A 103 25.63 7.10 -36.45
N LEU A 104 25.73 7.95 -37.47
CA LEU A 104 24.95 9.19 -37.55
C LEU A 104 23.45 8.91 -37.59
N LEU A 105 23.03 7.88 -38.34
CA LEU A 105 21.64 7.45 -38.35
C LEU A 105 21.18 6.97 -36.97
N TYR A 106 22.01 6.22 -36.25
CA TYR A 106 21.71 5.79 -34.89
C TYR A 106 21.50 7.01 -33.97
N TRP A 107 22.41 7.98 -33.98
CA TRP A 107 22.30 9.20 -33.16
C TRP A 107 21.08 10.05 -33.53
N ASP A 108 20.79 10.21 -34.83
CA ASP A 108 19.61 10.94 -35.28
C ASP A 108 18.31 10.27 -34.81
N LEU A 109 18.22 8.94 -34.90
CA LEU A 109 17.06 8.18 -34.44
C LEU A 109 16.93 8.17 -32.91
N GLU A 110 18.05 8.18 -32.17
CA GLU A 110 18.04 8.26 -30.71
C GLU A 110 17.53 9.63 -30.23
N LYS A 111 17.93 10.70 -30.92
CA LYS A 111 17.52 12.08 -30.59
C LYS A 111 16.11 12.43 -31.07
N ASN A 112 15.78 12.06 -32.30
CA ASN A 112 14.57 12.55 -32.99
C ASN A 112 13.52 11.47 -33.23
N GLY A 113 13.84 10.19 -32.97
CA GLY A 113 12.99 9.07 -33.36
C GLY A 113 12.90 8.89 -34.88
N VAL A 114 11.97 8.04 -35.31
CA VAL A 114 11.73 7.80 -36.75
C VAL A 114 10.95 8.98 -37.34
N THR A 115 11.59 9.68 -38.27
CA THR A 115 11.03 10.82 -39.01
C THR A 115 10.97 10.51 -40.51
N ALA A 116 10.28 11.35 -41.29
CA ALA A 116 10.19 11.17 -42.73
C ALA A 116 11.56 11.21 -43.43
N SER A 117 12.51 12.01 -42.92
CA SER A 117 13.85 12.17 -43.50
C SER A 117 14.75 10.97 -43.26
N ASN A 118 14.69 10.35 -42.07
CA ASN A 118 15.59 9.25 -41.69
C ASN A 118 15.00 7.85 -41.95
N LYS A 119 13.69 7.72 -42.18
CA LYS A 119 13.03 6.44 -42.45
C LYS A 119 13.63 5.68 -43.63
N LYS A 120 13.98 6.38 -44.72
CA LYS A 120 14.60 5.74 -45.89
C LYS A 120 15.96 5.14 -45.53
N ASN A 121 16.78 5.86 -44.78
CA ASN A 121 18.10 5.41 -44.34
C ASN A 121 17.99 4.20 -43.39
N LEU A 122 16.97 4.19 -42.53
CA LEU A 122 16.66 3.05 -41.66
C LEU A 122 16.29 1.79 -42.47
N GLU A 123 15.47 1.93 -43.50
CA GLU A 123 15.12 0.79 -44.35
C GLU A 123 16.33 0.28 -45.16
N GLU A 124 17.17 1.18 -45.67
CA GLU A 124 18.43 0.82 -46.35
C GLU A 124 19.39 0.05 -45.41
N LEU A 125 19.56 0.52 -44.16
CA LEU A 125 20.35 -0.18 -43.14
C LEU A 125 19.83 -1.60 -42.91
N LYS A 126 18.51 -1.78 -42.81
CA LYS A 126 17.89 -3.10 -42.63
C LYS A 126 18.11 -4.03 -43.83
N VAL A 127 18.10 -3.49 -45.05
CA VAL A 127 18.40 -4.25 -46.26
C VAL A 127 19.86 -4.70 -46.24
N LYS A 128 20.82 -3.79 -46.00
CA LYS A 128 22.24 -4.13 -45.89
C LYS A 128 22.54 -5.18 -44.82
N ALA A 129 21.87 -5.10 -43.67
CA ALA A 129 22.01 -6.10 -42.61
C ALA A 129 21.53 -7.49 -43.06
N LYS A 130 20.46 -7.57 -43.86
CA LYS A 130 19.96 -8.82 -44.44
C LYS A 130 20.89 -9.37 -45.52
N GLU A 131 21.51 -8.49 -46.31
CA GLU A 131 22.51 -8.84 -47.33
C GLU A 131 23.82 -9.35 -46.74
N GLY A 132 24.04 -9.20 -45.43
CA GLY A 132 25.18 -9.77 -44.74
C GLY A 132 26.24 -8.76 -44.30
N ASN A 133 26.02 -7.46 -44.49
CA ASN A 133 26.97 -6.43 -44.06
C ASN A 133 27.15 -6.46 -42.51
N PRO A 134 28.33 -6.81 -41.98
CA PRO A 134 28.53 -7.04 -40.55
C PRO A 134 28.27 -5.79 -39.69
N GLN A 135 28.67 -4.62 -40.17
CA GLN A 135 28.46 -3.34 -39.47
C GLN A 135 26.97 -2.96 -39.46
N ALA A 136 26.25 -3.18 -40.56
CA ALA A 136 24.80 -3.00 -40.60
C ALA A 136 24.10 -3.96 -39.63
N GLN A 137 24.52 -5.22 -39.56
CA GLN A 137 24.01 -6.19 -38.59
C GLN A 137 24.26 -5.73 -37.15
N PHE A 138 25.46 -5.22 -36.85
CA PHE A 138 25.77 -4.64 -35.55
C PHE A 138 24.82 -3.50 -35.18
N TYR A 139 24.65 -2.50 -36.05
CA TYR A 139 23.77 -1.37 -35.77
C TYR A 139 22.29 -1.76 -35.67
N VAL A 140 21.79 -2.66 -36.53
CA VAL A 140 20.41 -3.19 -36.39
C VAL A 140 20.25 -3.91 -35.05
N GLY A 141 21.24 -4.70 -34.65
CA GLY A 141 21.26 -5.38 -33.35
C GLY A 141 21.21 -4.39 -32.18
N LYS A 142 22.08 -3.38 -32.18
CA LYS A 142 22.14 -2.31 -31.17
C LYS A 142 20.83 -1.52 -31.10
N MET A 143 20.27 -1.15 -32.24
CA MET A 143 18.99 -0.44 -32.35
C MET A 143 17.82 -1.26 -31.78
N GLN A 144 17.77 -2.57 -32.06
CA GLN A 144 16.76 -3.45 -31.49
C GLN A 144 16.96 -3.71 -30.00
N ALA A 145 18.20 -3.69 -29.49
CA ALA A 145 18.46 -3.82 -28.06
C ALA A 145 17.98 -2.59 -27.29
N ASN A 146 18.24 -1.39 -27.82
CA ASN A 146 17.92 -0.12 -27.15
C ASN A 146 16.52 0.39 -27.48
N GLY A 147 15.84 -0.17 -28.49
CA GLY A 147 14.54 0.31 -28.95
C GLY A 147 14.62 1.61 -29.76
N VAL A 148 15.77 1.89 -30.37
CA VAL A 148 16.02 3.11 -31.15
C VAL A 148 15.64 2.87 -32.60
N GLY A 149 14.63 3.58 -33.10
CA GLY A 149 14.12 3.43 -34.47
C GLY A 149 13.41 2.09 -34.77
N LEU A 150 13.63 1.07 -33.94
CA LEU A 150 13.06 -0.28 -34.05
C LEU A 150 12.44 -0.67 -32.71
N LYS A 151 11.39 -1.50 -32.75
CA LYS A 151 10.79 -2.04 -31.52
C LYS A 151 11.84 -2.85 -30.75
N GLN A 152 11.95 -2.59 -29.45
CA GLN A 152 12.89 -3.29 -28.59
C GLN A 152 12.63 -4.80 -28.58
N ASP A 153 13.65 -5.59 -28.89
CA ASP A 153 13.61 -7.06 -28.87
C ASP A 153 15.02 -7.61 -28.63
N TYR A 154 15.30 -7.98 -27.38
CA TYR A 154 16.60 -8.51 -26.97
C TYR A 154 17.00 -9.80 -27.70
N ASN A 155 16.04 -10.66 -28.07
CA ASN A 155 16.37 -11.92 -28.74
C ASN A 155 16.81 -11.66 -30.19
N LYS A 156 16.06 -10.81 -30.90
CA LYS A 156 16.45 -10.42 -32.27
C LYS A 156 17.76 -9.64 -32.28
N ALA A 157 17.95 -8.75 -31.30
CA ALA A 157 19.22 -8.04 -31.11
C ALA A 157 20.40 -9.00 -30.95
N ILE A 158 20.29 -9.98 -30.03
CA ILE A 158 21.33 -10.99 -29.82
C ILE A 158 21.61 -11.79 -31.11
N ASN A 159 20.59 -12.14 -31.87
CA ASN A 159 20.78 -12.87 -33.13
C ASN A 159 21.57 -12.05 -34.16
N TRP A 160 21.26 -10.76 -34.33
CA TRP A 160 22.01 -9.89 -35.24
C TRP A 160 23.43 -9.63 -34.76
N LEU A 161 23.60 -9.35 -33.47
CA LEU A 161 24.92 -9.10 -32.89
C LEU A 161 25.80 -10.37 -32.94
N ASN A 162 25.25 -11.57 -32.74
CA ASN A 162 26.00 -12.82 -32.92
C ASN A 162 26.49 -12.98 -34.37
N LYS A 163 25.72 -12.59 -35.37
CA LYS A 163 26.16 -12.64 -36.78
C LYS A 163 27.32 -11.69 -37.04
N ALA A 164 27.23 -10.46 -36.52
CA ALA A 164 28.32 -9.48 -36.63
C ALA A 164 29.58 -9.92 -35.86
N ALA A 165 29.40 -10.43 -34.64
CA ALA A 165 30.48 -10.95 -33.80
C ALA A 165 31.19 -12.16 -34.44
N PHE A 166 30.44 -13.06 -35.09
CA PHE A 166 31.00 -14.23 -35.78
C PHE A 166 31.99 -13.84 -36.90
N VAL A 167 31.78 -12.69 -37.53
CA VAL A 167 32.69 -12.15 -38.58
C VAL A 167 33.84 -11.32 -37.97
N GLY A 168 33.90 -11.18 -36.65
CA GLY A 168 34.99 -10.50 -35.94
C GLY A 168 34.74 -9.04 -35.58
N ILE A 169 33.48 -8.57 -35.63
CA ILE A 169 33.14 -7.22 -35.13
C ILE A 169 33.20 -7.22 -33.59
N LEU A 170 34.32 -6.77 -33.03
CA LEU A 170 34.57 -6.74 -31.58
C LEU A 170 33.55 -5.89 -30.82
N GLU A 171 33.04 -4.82 -31.43
CA GLU A 171 31.97 -3.98 -30.88
C GLU A 171 30.72 -4.82 -30.61
N ALA A 172 30.40 -5.77 -31.49
CA ALA A 172 29.23 -6.63 -31.36
C ALA A 172 29.39 -7.61 -30.20
N GLU A 173 30.59 -8.16 -29.98
CA GLU A 173 30.89 -9.02 -28.84
C GLU A 173 30.71 -8.29 -27.50
N ARG A 174 31.21 -7.05 -27.41
CA ARG A 174 31.04 -6.21 -26.22
C ARG A 174 29.56 -5.89 -25.98
N GLU A 175 28.86 -5.47 -27.03
CA GLU A 175 27.43 -5.13 -26.96
C GLU A 175 26.58 -6.37 -26.58
N LEU A 176 26.91 -7.57 -27.08
CA LEU A 176 26.21 -8.81 -26.73
C LEU A 176 26.13 -9.04 -25.22
N THR A 177 27.21 -8.78 -24.50
CA THR A 177 27.26 -8.92 -23.04
C THR A 177 26.27 -7.95 -22.39
N VAL A 178 26.31 -6.67 -22.78
CA VAL A 178 25.40 -5.62 -22.29
C VAL A 178 23.94 -5.96 -22.57
N VAL A 179 23.64 -6.47 -23.78
CA VAL A 179 22.28 -6.83 -24.20
C VAL A 179 21.76 -8.04 -23.43
N ARG A 180 22.59 -9.06 -23.18
CA ARG A 180 22.21 -10.24 -22.38
C ARG A 180 21.94 -9.85 -20.93
N GLU A 181 22.77 -9.00 -20.34
CA GLU A 181 22.51 -8.46 -19.00
C GLU A 181 21.23 -7.64 -18.95
N SER A 182 21.03 -6.75 -19.93
CA SER A 182 19.82 -5.91 -20.03
C SER A 182 18.56 -6.78 -20.14
N LYS A 183 18.61 -7.86 -20.93
CA LYS A 183 17.53 -8.87 -21.01
C LYS A 183 17.24 -9.50 -19.65
N GLN A 184 18.27 -9.92 -18.91
CA GLN A 184 18.11 -10.52 -17.57
C GLN A 184 17.53 -9.51 -16.58
N ARG A 185 18.04 -8.27 -16.57
CA ARG A 185 17.55 -7.18 -15.72
C ARG A 185 16.08 -6.87 -16.02
N ALA A 186 15.69 -6.81 -17.29
CA ALA A 186 14.31 -6.60 -17.70
C ALA A 186 13.39 -7.76 -17.27
N ALA A 187 13.84 -9.01 -17.38
CA ALA A 187 13.09 -10.18 -16.93
C ALA A 187 12.90 -10.17 -15.39
N LEU A 188 13.94 -9.82 -14.64
CA LEU A 188 13.87 -9.69 -13.18
C LEU A 188 12.94 -8.55 -12.75
N ALA A 189 12.99 -7.41 -13.44
CA ALA A 189 12.11 -6.27 -13.18
C ALA A 189 10.63 -6.66 -13.38
N LYS A 190 10.31 -7.40 -14.45
CA LYS A 190 8.95 -7.92 -14.69
C LYS A 190 8.49 -8.86 -13.57
N ARG A 191 9.34 -9.82 -13.16
CA ARG A 191 9.03 -10.74 -12.06
C ARG A 191 8.76 -9.99 -10.75
N ARG A 192 9.61 -9.02 -10.40
CA ARG A 192 9.43 -8.17 -9.21
C ARG A 192 8.14 -7.34 -9.28
N ALA A 193 7.78 -6.82 -10.44
CA ALA A 193 6.53 -6.08 -10.64
C ALA A 193 5.30 -7.00 -10.47
N GLU A 194 5.33 -8.21 -11.04
CA GLU A 194 4.28 -9.20 -10.88
C GLU A 194 4.12 -9.66 -9.43
N GLU A 195 5.23 -9.90 -8.74
CA GLU A 195 5.25 -10.26 -7.33
C GLU A 195 4.63 -9.16 -6.46
N LYS A 196 5.03 -7.90 -6.66
CA LYS A 196 4.41 -6.74 -6.00
C LYS A 196 2.91 -6.67 -6.27
N ARG A 197 2.48 -6.87 -7.52
CA ARG A 197 1.05 -6.89 -7.89
C ARG A 197 0.29 -8.01 -7.18
N ARG A 198 0.88 -9.21 -7.09
CA ARG A 198 0.30 -10.35 -6.36
C ARG A 198 0.22 -10.07 -4.87
N ALA A 199 1.25 -9.48 -4.27
CA ALA A 199 1.25 -9.10 -2.86
C ALA A 199 0.16 -8.04 -2.57
N GLN A 200 0.04 -7.00 -3.40
CA GLN A 200 -1.02 -6.00 -3.29
C GLN A 200 -2.41 -6.61 -3.41
N LEU A 201 -2.60 -7.58 -4.32
CA LEU A 201 -3.87 -8.28 -4.47
C LEU A 201 -4.21 -9.10 -3.22
N LYS A 202 -3.24 -9.80 -2.63
CA LYS A 202 -3.44 -10.54 -1.37
C LYS A 202 -3.86 -9.61 -0.24
N VAL A 203 -3.15 -8.49 -0.06
CA VAL A 203 -3.50 -7.48 0.96
C VAL A 203 -4.90 -6.91 0.71
N LYS A 204 -5.28 -6.65 -0.54
CA LYS A 204 -6.62 -6.20 -0.88
C LYS A 204 -7.69 -7.25 -0.52
N GLN A 205 -7.45 -8.51 -0.87
CA GLN A 205 -8.36 -9.62 -0.54
C GLN A 205 -8.49 -9.83 0.97
N GLU A 206 -7.40 -9.72 1.73
CA GLU A 206 -7.44 -9.79 3.19
C GLU A 206 -8.23 -8.65 3.80
N ARG A 207 -8.04 -7.41 3.32
CA ARG A 207 -8.84 -6.25 3.75
C ARG A 207 -10.32 -6.44 3.45
N GLU A 208 -10.66 -6.93 2.26
CA GLU A 208 -12.05 -7.22 1.89
C GLU A 208 -12.65 -8.35 2.76
N ARG A 209 -11.86 -9.38 3.09
CA ARG A 209 -12.28 -10.45 4.00
C ARG A 209 -12.50 -9.92 5.42
N GLN A 210 -11.59 -9.10 5.94
CA GLN A 210 -11.73 -8.47 7.25
C GLN A 210 -12.95 -7.56 7.30
N ALA A 211 -13.15 -6.69 6.30
CA ALA A 211 -14.32 -5.83 6.22
C ALA A 211 -15.64 -6.62 6.19
N LYS A 212 -15.68 -7.77 5.49
CA LYS A 212 -16.85 -8.67 5.50
C LYS A 212 -17.09 -9.29 6.88
N LEU A 213 -16.03 -9.74 7.54
CA LEU A 213 -16.13 -10.29 8.91
C LEU A 213 -16.61 -9.23 9.89
N GLU A 214 -16.04 -8.02 9.86
CA GLU A 214 -16.47 -6.89 10.68
C GLU A 214 -17.93 -6.50 10.41
N GLN A 215 -18.37 -6.51 9.14
CA GLN A 215 -19.76 -6.25 8.79
C GLN A 215 -20.69 -7.33 9.33
N GLN A 216 -20.29 -8.61 9.26
CA GLN A 216 -21.05 -9.72 9.83
C GLN A 216 -21.14 -9.62 11.35
N GLU A 217 -20.04 -9.27 12.03
CA GLU A 217 -19.99 -9.08 13.48
C GLU A 217 -20.90 -7.93 13.91
N LYS A 218 -20.83 -6.77 13.25
CA LYS A 218 -21.73 -5.63 13.50
C LYS A 218 -23.19 -6.04 13.35
N LEU A 219 -23.53 -6.79 12.30
CA LEU A 219 -24.88 -7.28 12.08
C LEU A 219 -25.32 -8.29 13.17
N GLN A 220 -24.42 -9.15 13.65
CA GLN A 220 -24.71 -10.07 14.75
C GLN A 220 -24.95 -9.32 16.06
N VAL A 221 -24.11 -8.34 16.40
CA VAL A 221 -24.27 -7.50 17.59
C VAL A 221 -25.59 -6.73 17.53
N GLN A 222 -25.94 -6.17 16.36
CA GLN A 222 -27.22 -5.49 16.17
C GLN A 222 -28.40 -6.45 16.39
N LYS A 223 -28.37 -7.64 15.77
CA LYS A 223 -29.42 -8.66 15.96
C LYS A 223 -29.55 -9.09 17.43
N GLN A 224 -28.43 -9.25 18.13
CA GLN A 224 -28.43 -9.59 19.56
C GLN A 224 -29.00 -8.44 20.40
N ALA A 225 -28.66 -7.18 20.10
CA ALA A 225 -29.21 -6.02 20.79
C ALA A 225 -30.72 -5.88 20.56
N GLU A 226 -31.19 -6.07 19.33
CA GLU A 226 -32.61 -6.08 18.98
C GLU A 226 -33.36 -7.22 19.67
N ALA A 227 -32.77 -8.43 19.72
CA ALA A 227 -33.36 -9.57 20.42
C ALA A 227 -33.46 -9.32 21.94
N LYS A 228 -32.41 -8.74 22.55
CA LYS A 228 -32.43 -8.35 23.98
C LYS A 228 -33.47 -7.27 24.26
N ALA A 229 -33.58 -6.26 23.39
CA ALA A 229 -34.59 -5.21 23.52
C ALA A 229 -36.02 -5.77 23.42
N ARG A 230 -36.27 -6.67 22.46
CA ARG A 230 -37.55 -7.38 22.32
C ARG A 230 -37.86 -8.23 23.55
N ALA A 231 -36.88 -8.96 24.09
CA ALA A 231 -37.06 -9.76 25.28
C ALA A 231 -37.40 -8.89 26.51
N ALA A 232 -36.69 -7.77 26.71
CA ALA A 232 -36.97 -6.83 27.78
C ALA A 232 -38.36 -6.20 27.66
N GLU A 233 -38.81 -5.90 26.44
CA GLU A 233 -40.16 -5.38 26.18
C GLU A 233 -41.24 -6.42 26.51
N VAL A 234 -41.06 -7.67 26.10
CA VAL A 234 -41.98 -8.76 26.48
C VAL A 234 -42.03 -8.94 28.00
N THR A 235 -40.88 -8.88 28.69
CA THR A 235 -40.85 -8.92 30.16
C THR A 235 -41.64 -7.76 30.76
N ARG A 236 -41.45 -6.53 30.29
CA ARG A 236 -42.21 -5.36 30.75
C ARG A 236 -43.71 -5.51 30.53
N GLN A 237 -44.13 -6.05 29.38
CA GLN A 237 -45.54 -6.30 29.09
C GLN A 237 -46.14 -7.37 30.02
N ASN A 238 -45.40 -8.45 30.29
CA ASN A 238 -45.80 -9.48 31.24
C ASN A 238 -45.87 -8.96 32.68
N ASP A 239 -44.89 -8.16 33.10
CA ASP A 239 -44.87 -7.51 34.41
C ASP A 239 -46.04 -6.54 34.56
N ALA A 240 -46.31 -5.71 33.55
CA ALA A 240 -47.46 -4.81 33.52
C ALA A 240 -48.80 -5.59 33.55
N ALA A 241 -48.92 -6.68 32.79
CA ALA A 241 -50.10 -7.52 32.80
C ALA A 241 -50.32 -8.20 34.16
N SER A 242 -49.26 -8.70 34.80
CA SER A 242 -49.33 -9.31 36.13
C SER A 242 -49.64 -8.28 37.22
N ALA A 243 -49.08 -7.07 37.14
CA ALA A 243 -49.41 -5.96 38.02
C ALA A 243 -50.87 -5.50 37.86
N ALA A 244 -51.37 -5.41 36.62
CA ALA A 244 -52.77 -5.10 36.34
C ALA A 244 -53.71 -6.20 36.88
N ALA A 245 -53.35 -7.48 36.74
CA ALA A 245 -54.09 -8.59 37.32
C ALA A 245 -54.10 -8.52 38.86
N ALA A 246 -52.97 -8.20 39.48
CA ALA A 246 -52.86 -8.03 40.92
C ALA A 246 -53.68 -6.83 41.43
N ALA A 247 -53.70 -5.72 40.68
CA ALA A 247 -54.53 -4.54 41.00
C ALA A 247 -56.02 -4.88 40.95
N LYS A 248 -56.48 -5.55 39.88
CA LYS A 248 -57.87 -6.04 39.77
C LYS A 248 -58.24 -6.98 40.92
N LEU A 249 -57.31 -7.84 41.35
CA LEU A 249 -57.54 -8.73 42.50
C LEU A 249 -57.68 -7.96 43.81
N LYS A 250 -56.88 -6.90 44.02
CA LYS A 250 -57.00 -6.02 45.20
C LYS A 250 -58.34 -5.28 45.20
N GLU A 251 -58.71 -4.67 44.07
CA GLU A 251 -60.00 -3.97 43.92
C GLU A 251 -61.18 -4.92 44.19
N ASN A 252 -61.16 -6.13 43.62
CA ASN A 252 -62.20 -7.14 43.88
C ASN A 252 -62.27 -7.56 45.36
N LYS A 253 -61.12 -7.67 46.04
CA LYS A 253 -61.08 -7.95 47.49
C LYS A 253 -61.65 -6.79 48.30
N GLU A 254 -61.31 -5.55 47.96
CA GLU A 254 -61.85 -4.35 48.61
C GLU A 254 -63.37 -4.26 48.43
N VAL A 255 -63.87 -4.42 47.20
CA VAL A 255 -65.30 -4.47 46.90
C VAL A 255 -66.00 -5.61 47.66
N ALA A 256 -65.38 -6.80 47.76
CA ALA A 256 -65.92 -7.91 48.53
C ALA A 256 -65.98 -7.60 50.04
N THR A 257 -64.94 -6.97 50.60
CA THR A 257 -64.95 -6.54 52.00
C THR A 257 -66.01 -5.48 52.28
N GLU A 258 -66.21 -4.54 51.35
CA GLU A 258 -67.20 -3.49 51.54
C GLU A 258 -68.63 -4.01 51.40
N LYS A 259 -68.87 -4.94 50.47
CA LYS A 259 -70.13 -5.71 50.41
C LYS A 259 -70.38 -6.50 51.69
N ALA A 260 -69.35 -7.13 52.27
CA ALA A 260 -69.47 -7.87 53.53
C ALA A 260 -69.82 -6.93 54.71
N LYS A 261 -69.19 -5.74 54.79
CA LYS A 261 -69.53 -4.72 55.79
C LYS A 261 -70.97 -4.24 55.62
N GLN A 262 -71.39 -3.91 54.40
CA GLN A 262 -72.77 -3.49 54.12
C GLN A 262 -73.79 -4.57 54.49
N ALA A 263 -73.50 -5.84 54.18
CA ALA A 263 -74.33 -6.97 54.58
C ALA A 263 -74.45 -7.08 56.11
N SER A 264 -73.36 -6.88 56.86
CA SER A 264 -73.35 -6.89 58.33
C SER A 264 -74.13 -5.72 58.95
N ILE A 265 -74.08 -4.54 58.33
CA ILE A 265 -74.86 -3.36 58.78
C ILE A 265 -76.35 -3.61 58.53
N LEU A 266 -76.70 -4.19 57.37
CA LEU A 266 -78.08 -4.51 57.03
C LEU A 266 -78.66 -5.55 57.99
N THR A 267 -77.92 -6.61 58.34
CA THR A 267 -78.37 -7.60 59.32
C THR A 267 -78.55 -6.97 60.70
N ARG A 268 -77.64 -6.10 61.14
CA ARG A 268 -77.78 -5.35 62.40
C ARG A 268 -79.00 -4.43 62.39
N LYS A 269 -79.24 -3.68 61.31
CA LYS A 269 -80.44 -2.83 61.15
C LYS A 269 -81.74 -3.66 61.19
N LYS A 270 -81.76 -4.83 60.53
CA LYS A 270 -82.91 -5.75 60.58
C LYS A 270 -83.14 -6.28 62.01
N ALA A 271 -82.07 -6.62 62.72
CA ALA A 271 -82.15 -7.05 64.12
C ALA A 271 -82.65 -5.93 65.05
N ASP A 272 -82.16 -4.70 64.87
CA ASP A 272 -82.61 -3.53 65.63
C ASP A 272 -84.05 -3.14 65.31
N ALA A 273 -84.48 -3.24 64.05
CA ALA A 273 -85.87 -3.05 63.66
C ALA A 273 -86.78 -4.08 64.35
N LYS A 274 -86.38 -5.36 64.36
CA LYS A 274 -87.09 -6.43 65.07
C LYS A 274 -87.14 -6.17 66.59
N ARG A 275 -86.07 -5.65 67.19
CA ARG A 275 -86.05 -5.21 68.60
C ARG A 275 -87.01 -4.05 68.87
N ARG A 276 -87.04 -3.03 68.00
CA ARG A 276 -87.97 -1.90 68.10
C ARG A 276 -89.42 -2.33 67.94
N GLU A 277 -89.68 -3.28 67.07
CA GLU A 277 -91.01 -3.85 66.87
C GLU A 277 -91.46 -4.68 68.08
N ALA A 278 -90.56 -5.50 68.64
CA ALA A 278 -90.79 -6.19 69.92
C ALA A 278 -91.03 -5.21 71.08
N GLN A 279 -90.29 -4.11 71.15
CA GLN A 279 -90.51 -3.03 72.12
C GLN A 279 -91.87 -2.33 71.92
N LYS A 280 -92.27 -2.04 70.67
CA LYS A 280 -93.60 -1.49 70.36
C LYS A 280 -94.70 -2.45 70.78
N GLN A 281 -94.57 -3.75 70.48
CA GLN A 281 -95.54 -4.76 70.91
C GLN A 281 -95.62 -4.86 72.43
N ALA A 282 -94.50 -4.74 73.15
CA ALA A 282 -94.48 -4.68 74.61
C ALA A 282 -95.19 -3.42 75.16
N LEU A 283 -94.97 -2.25 74.55
CA LEU A 283 -95.65 -0.99 74.90
C LEU A 283 -97.16 -1.03 74.62
N ILE A 284 -97.60 -1.70 73.55
CA ILE A 284 -99.02 -1.91 73.23
C ILE A 284 -99.65 -2.83 74.28
N LYS A 285 -98.95 -3.88 74.73
CA LYS A 285 -99.39 -4.74 75.84
C LYS A 285 -99.60 -3.92 77.14
N GLN A 286 -98.68 -3.03 77.47
CA GLN A 286 -98.79 -2.14 78.64
C GLN A 286 -99.94 -1.11 78.51
N ARG A 287 -100.27 -0.65 77.30
CA ARG A 287 -101.44 0.23 77.07
C ARG A 287 -102.76 -0.52 77.18
N GLY A 288 -102.84 -1.76 76.69
CA GLY A 288 -104.03 -2.62 76.87
C GLY A 288 -104.33 -2.94 78.33
N GLU A 289 -103.31 -3.00 79.19
CA GLU A 289 -103.47 -3.18 80.63
C GLU A 289 -103.94 -1.91 81.36
N LYS A 290 -103.60 -0.71 80.86
CA LYS A 290 -104.11 0.56 81.38
C LYS A 290 -105.56 0.86 80.95
N GLU A 291 -106.00 0.35 79.81
CA GLU A 291 -107.35 0.59 79.28
C GLU A 291 -108.43 -0.33 79.90
N LYS A 292 -108.03 -1.47 80.49
CA LYS A 292 -108.92 -2.36 81.26
C LYS A 292 -109.28 -1.85 82.67
N LYS A 293 -108.64 -0.79 83.18
CA LYS A 293 -108.89 -0.23 84.53
C LYS A 293 -109.82 1.00 84.57
N ARG A 294 -110.42 1.42 83.44
CA ARG A 294 -111.13 2.72 83.33
C ARG A 294 -112.61 2.65 82.93
N LYS A 295 -113.28 1.51 83.13
CA LYS A 295 -114.75 1.37 82.99
C LYS A 295 -115.38 0.69 84.19
N THR A 296 -115.27 1.34 85.35
CA THR A 296 -116.21 1.22 86.46
C THR A 296 -116.20 2.57 87.16
N GLN A 297 -117.40 3.05 87.52
CA GLN A 297 -117.68 4.17 88.43
C GLN A 297 -118.24 5.44 87.76
N PHE A 298 -119.52 5.62 88.09
CA PHE A 298 -120.52 6.62 87.73
C PHE A 298 -120.66 7.55 88.95
N GLU A 299 -120.67 8.87 88.75
CA GLU A 299 -121.43 9.83 89.57
C GLU A 299 -121.38 11.25 88.99
N SER A 300 -122.36 12.06 89.41
CA SER A 300 -123.02 13.19 88.75
C SER A 300 -122.47 14.59 89.04
N ASP A 301 -123.07 15.57 88.34
CA ASP A 301 -123.22 17.00 88.67
C ASP A 301 -122.22 18.02 88.03
N PRO A 302 -122.58 19.33 87.92
CA PRO A 302 -123.28 19.88 86.75
C PRO A 302 -122.57 21.11 86.14
N CYS A 303 -123.14 21.59 85.02
CA CYS A 303 -122.83 22.77 84.21
C CYS A 303 -122.03 23.94 84.84
N SER A 304 -120.93 24.31 84.18
CA SER A 304 -120.56 25.70 83.79
C SER A 304 -119.36 25.55 82.83
N GLY A 305 -119.19 26.22 81.70
CA GLY A 305 -119.71 27.46 81.17
C GLY A 305 -118.63 27.98 80.22
N LYS A 306 -119.03 28.57 79.09
CA LYS A 306 -118.26 29.51 78.26
C LYS A 306 -117.12 28.88 77.45
N SER A 307 -117.33 28.84 76.12
CA SER A 307 -116.64 29.70 75.15
C SER A 307 -115.22 29.24 74.87
N ALA A 308 -114.70 29.16 73.67
CA ALA A 308 -115.12 29.53 72.33
C ALA A 308 -113.90 29.14 71.47
N ARG A 309 -114.10 29.00 70.15
CA ARG A 309 -113.22 29.59 69.12
C ARG A 309 -111.72 29.22 69.24
N PHE A 310 -111.12 28.49 68.31
CA PHE A 310 -110.91 28.89 66.92
C PHE A 310 -110.04 27.79 66.28
N LEU A 311 -110.36 27.34 65.06
CA LEU A 311 -109.61 27.64 63.83
C LEU A 311 -108.17 27.08 63.86
N SER A 312 -107.66 26.39 62.85
CA SER A 312 -108.07 26.29 61.45
C SER A 312 -107.07 25.39 60.71
N THR A 313 -107.55 24.80 59.61
CA THR A 313 -106.84 24.57 58.31
C THR A 313 -105.63 23.64 58.32
N CYS A 314 -105.72 22.45 57.72
CA CYS A 314 -105.57 22.20 56.26
C CYS A 314 -104.35 22.89 55.65
N ARG A 315 -103.35 22.11 55.21
CA ARG A 315 -103.23 21.62 53.83
C ARG A 315 -102.09 20.60 53.73
#